data_AF-A0A5P0ZSR3-F1
#
_entry.id   AF-A0A5P0ZSR3-F1
#
_cell.length_a   1.000
_cell.length_b   1.000
_cell.length_c   1.000
_cell.angle_alpha   90.00
_cell.angle_beta   90.00
_cell.angle_gamma   90.00
#
_symmetry.space_group_name_H-M   'P 1'
#
loop_
_entity.id
_entity.type
_entity.pdbx_description
1 polymer ?
#
loop_
_entity_poly.entity_id
_entity_poly.type
_entity_poly.pdbx_seq_one_letter_code
_entity_poly.pdbx_strand_id
1 'polypeptide(L)'
;SPEAWFMVGQPHGASSFAEIIDKYGMDATKDFTKEADPFHDAENAEEYWNRVNKGFEKLDQVAKDGDKILLVSHGTTIRSITDRYNDGDFDVTVSPRNSSLTMLERDNGVNKVTSYNQLLK
;
A
#
# COMPACT_ATOMS: atom_id res chain seq x y z
N SER A 1 -0.25 -4.71 -16.48
CA SER A 1 -0.06 -6.10 -16.96
C SER A 1 1.34 -6.56 -16.56
N PRO A 2 1.74 -7.83 -16.72
CA PRO A 2 3.12 -8.27 -16.48
C PRO A 2 4.17 -7.46 -17.25
N GLU A 3 3.86 -7.07 -18.49
CA GLU A 3 4.75 -6.28 -19.35
C GLU A 3 4.99 -4.88 -18.78
N ALA A 4 3.94 -4.24 -18.24
CA ALA A 4 4.08 -2.95 -17.58
C ALA A 4 5.04 -3.04 -16.39
N TRP A 5 4.89 -4.07 -15.54
CA TRP A 5 5.78 -4.24 -14.38
C TRP A 5 7.21 -4.59 -14.76
N PHE A 6 7.40 -5.33 -15.85
CA PHE A 6 8.72 -5.53 -16.41
C PHE A 6 9.33 -4.19 -16.84
N MET A 7 8.62 -3.38 -17.63
CA MET A 7 9.12 -2.07 -18.07
C MET A 7 9.45 -1.13 -16.91
N VAL A 8 8.62 -1.12 -15.86
CA VAL A 8 8.85 -0.34 -14.62
C VAL A 8 10.10 -0.83 -13.87
N GLY A 9 10.26 -2.15 -13.72
CA GLY A 9 11.33 -2.72 -12.90
C GLY A 9 12.69 -2.80 -13.58
N GLN A 10 12.74 -3.01 -14.90
CA GLN A 10 13.97 -3.34 -15.62
C GLN A 10 15.09 -2.30 -15.46
N PRO A 11 14.82 -0.97 -15.52
CA PRO A 11 15.85 0.06 -15.29
C PRO A 11 16.50 -0.03 -13.90
N HIS A 12 15.79 -0.60 -12.92
CA HIS A 12 16.23 -0.77 -11.54
C HIS A 12 16.64 -2.23 -11.24
N GLY A 13 16.81 -3.09 -12.26
CA GLY A 13 17.25 -4.48 -12.05
C GLY A 13 16.21 -5.39 -11.41
N ALA A 14 14.91 -5.10 -11.60
CA ALA A 14 13.80 -5.98 -11.24
C ALA A 14 12.98 -6.36 -12.49
N SER A 15 12.35 -7.53 -12.49
CA SER A 15 11.64 -8.09 -13.65
C SER A 15 10.14 -8.27 -13.43
N SER A 16 9.68 -8.06 -12.20
CA SER A 16 8.27 -8.24 -11.83
C SER A 16 7.89 -7.31 -10.69
N PHE A 17 6.58 -7.10 -10.50
CA PHE A 17 6.05 -6.30 -9.39
C PHE A 17 6.51 -6.84 -8.03
N ALA A 18 6.47 -8.16 -7.84
CA ALA A 18 6.90 -8.79 -6.60
C ALA A 18 8.39 -8.55 -6.33
N GLU A 19 9.24 -8.60 -7.36
CA GLU A 19 10.68 -8.35 -7.24
C GLU A 19 10.99 -6.88 -6.95
N ILE A 20 10.20 -5.93 -7.50
CA ILE A 20 10.34 -4.52 -7.13
C ILE A 20 10.01 -4.32 -5.66
N ILE A 21 8.90 -4.90 -5.18
CA ILE A 21 8.50 -4.79 -3.77
C ILE A 21 9.54 -5.43 -2.84
N ASP A 22 10.01 -6.63 -3.15
CA ASP A 22 10.99 -7.35 -2.34
C ASP A 22 12.31 -6.56 -2.19
N LYS A 23 12.78 -5.93 -3.27
CA LYS A 23 14.04 -5.17 -3.28
C LYS A 23 13.91 -3.74 -2.76
N TYR A 24 12.79 -3.08 -3.01
CA TYR A 24 12.66 -1.62 -2.88
C TYR A 24 11.41 -1.15 -2.12
N GLY A 25 10.48 -2.05 -1.82
CA GLY A 25 9.22 -1.72 -1.14
C GLY A 25 8.16 -1.07 -2.03
N MET A 26 6.99 -0.80 -1.44
CA MET A 26 5.84 -0.28 -2.16
C MET A 26 6.00 1.19 -2.58
N ASP A 27 6.80 1.98 -1.88
CA ASP A 27 6.97 3.41 -2.18
C ASP A 27 7.85 3.61 -3.41
N ALA A 28 9.02 2.98 -3.46
CA ALA A 28 9.88 3.00 -4.65
C ALA A 28 9.14 2.46 -5.89
N THR A 29 8.23 1.48 -5.71
CA THR A 29 7.43 0.98 -6.84
C THR A 29 6.57 2.08 -7.47
N LYS A 30 6.03 3.03 -6.69
CA LYS A 30 5.25 4.16 -7.22
C LYS A 30 6.15 5.15 -7.94
N ASP A 31 7.31 5.42 -7.37
CA ASP A 31 8.31 6.32 -7.97
C ASP A 31 8.77 5.77 -9.34
N PHE A 32 9.11 4.48 -9.41
CA PHE A 32 9.49 3.83 -10.67
C PHE A 32 8.34 3.81 -11.67
N THR A 33 7.09 3.67 -11.20
CA THR A 33 5.91 3.72 -12.07
C THR A 33 5.74 5.10 -12.69
N LYS A 34 5.93 6.19 -11.91
CA LYS A 34 5.87 7.57 -12.42
C LYS A 34 7.05 7.90 -13.34
N GLU A 35 8.24 7.36 -13.06
CA GLU A 35 9.42 7.50 -13.92
C GLU A 35 9.19 6.81 -15.29
N ALA A 36 8.60 5.63 -15.29
CA ALA A 36 8.32 4.86 -16.51
C ALA A 36 7.11 5.37 -17.31
N ASP A 37 6.21 6.13 -16.69
CA ASP A 37 5.04 6.72 -17.34
C ASP A 37 5.44 7.99 -18.13
N PRO A 38 5.41 7.97 -19.48
CA PRO A 38 5.81 9.12 -20.29
C PRO A 38 4.87 10.32 -20.15
N PHE A 39 3.65 10.12 -19.65
CA PHE A 39 2.70 11.21 -19.38
C PHE A 39 2.83 11.76 -17.97
N HIS A 40 3.55 11.08 -17.08
CA HIS A 40 3.68 11.40 -15.65
C HIS A 40 2.34 11.55 -14.92
N ASP A 41 1.30 10.86 -15.41
CA ASP A 41 -0.03 10.81 -14.81
C ASP A 41 -0.07 9.88 -13.58
N ALA A 42 0.82 8.87 -13.56
CA ALA A 42 0.99 8.02 -12.40
C ALA A 42 1.45 8.82 -11.17
N GLU A 43 0.94 8.45 -9.99
CA GLU A 43 1.36 9.02 -8.71
C GLU A 43 2.75 8.48 -8.30
N ASN A 44 3.61 9.35 -7.80
CA ASN A 44 4.79 8.94 -7.01
C ASN A 44 4.39 8.67 -5.55
N ALA A 45 5.36 8.25 -4.72
CA ALA A 45 5.09 7.97 -3.31
C ALA A 45 4.58 9.20 -2.54
N GLU A 46 5.16 10.38 -2.77
CA GLU A 46 4.78 11.61 -2.09
C GLU A 46 3.32 12.00 -2.38
N GLU A 47 2.93 12.04 -3.66
CA GLU A 47 1.57 12.36 -4.11
C GLU A 47 0.56 11.37 -3.54
N TYR A 48 0.88 10.07 -3.63
CA TYR A 48 0.06 9.00 -3.09
C TYR A 48 -0.18 9.17 -1.58
N TRP A 49 0.88 9.41 -0.81
CA TRP A 49 0.76 9.53 0.65
C TRP A 49 0.13 10.85 1.08
N ASN A 50 0.34 11.93 0.33
CA ASN A 50 -0.42 13.16 0.52
C ASN A 50 -1.93 12.93 0.36
N ARG A 51 -2.36 12.08 -0.58
CA ARG A 51 -3.77 11.69 -0.74
C ARG A 51 -4.25 10.77 0.38
N VAL A 52 -3.48 9.74 0.75
CA VAL A 52 -3.87 8.78 1.80
C VAL A 52 -3.91 9.42 3.18
N ASN A 53 -2.96 10.30 3.51
CA ASN A 53 -2.88 10.97 4.81
C ASN A 53 -4.08 11.88 5.06
N LYS A 54 -4.61 12.57 4.03
CA LYS A 54 -5.89 13.31 4.14
C LYS A 54 -7.05 12.40 4.55
N GLY A 55 -7.02 11.13 4.13
CA GLY A 55 -7.98 10.12 4.57
C GLY A 55 -7.83 9.81 6.06
N PHE A 56 -6.61 9.59 6.54
CA PHE A 56 -6.34 9.37 7.97
C PHE A 56 -6.72 10.58 8.83
N GLU A 57 -6.35 11.80 8.41
CA GLU A 57 -6.76 13.04 9.06
C GLU A 57 -8.29 13.16 9.13
N LYS A 58 -8.99 12.76 8.07
CA LYS A 58 -10.45 12.75 8.08
C LYS A 58 -11.01 11.75 9.08
N LEU A 59 -10.39 10.58 9.24
CA LEU A 59 -10.78 9.61 10.26
C LEU A 59 -10.59 10.18 11.67
N ASP A 60 -9.48 10.86 11.94
CA ASP A 60 -9.22 11.49 13.24
C ASP A 60 -10.28 12.54 13.62
N GLN A 61 -10.90 13.18 12.63
CA GLN A 61 -11.97 14.16 12.86
C GLN A 61 -13.33 13.55 13.18
N VAL A 62 -13.59 12.31 12.77
CA VAL A 62 -14.94 11.70 12.83
C VAL A 62 -15.03 10.49 13.74
N ALA A 63 -13.91 9.78 13.94
CA ALA A 63 -13.84 8.60 14.78
C ALA A 63 -13.84 8.99 16.27
N LYS A 64 -14.41 8.10 17.08
CA LYS A 64 -14.30 8.13 18.53
C LYS A 64 -13.50 6.92 19.00
N ASP A 65 -12.96 7.01 20.20
CA ASP A 65 -12.25 5.88 20.81
C ASP A 65 -13.14 4.63 20.86
N GLY A 66 -12.57 3.49 20.45
CA GLY A 66 -13.27 2.22 20.33
C GLY A 66 -14.09 2.01 19.04
N ASP A 67 -14.19 2.98 18.14
CA ASP A 67 -14.90 2.81 16.87
C ASP A 67 -14.23 1.74 15.99
N LYS A 68 -15.06 0.97 15.27
CA LYS A 68 -14.63 0.01 14.25
C LYS A 68 -15.05 0.53 12.88
N ILE A 69 -14.07 0.93 12.08
CA ILE A 69 -14.30 1.54 10.77
C ILE A 69 -13.97 0.53 9.69
N LEU A 70 -14.93 0.27 8.80
CA LEU A 70 -14.70 -0.54 7.60
C LEU A 70 -14.26 0.38 6.44
N LEU A 71 -13.01 0.21 5.99
CA LEU A 71 -12.50 0.87 4.80
C LEU A 71 -12.42 -0.13 3.64
N VAL A 72 -13.28 0.04 2.64
CA VAL A 72 -13.21 -0.73 1.39
C VAL A 72 -12.25 -0.03 0.43
N SER A 73 -11.23 -0.76 -0.03
CA SER A 73 -10.15 -0.20 -0.87
C SER A 73 -9.62 -1.25 -1.85
N HIS A 74 -8.48 -0.95 -2.48
CA HIS A 74 -7.84 -1.78 -3.50
C HIS A 74 -6.53 -2.40 -3.00
N GLY A 75 -6.10 -3.48 -3.67
CA GLY A 75 -4.95 -4.27 -3.23
C GLY A 75 -3.62 -3.51 -3.13
N THR A 76 -3.38 -2.53 -4.00
CA THR A 76 -2.17 -1.67 -3.93
C THR A 76 -2.21 -0.74 -2.72
N THR A 77 -3.39 -0.20 -2.38
CA THR A 77 -3.56 0.66 -1.21
C THR A 77 -3.38 -0.13 0.07
N ILE A 78 -4.03 -1.30 0.17
CA ILE A 78 -3.88 -2.21 1.31
C ILE A 78 -2.41 -2.59 1.49
N ARG A 79 -1.71 -2.99 0.41
CA ARG A 79 -0.28 -3.30 0.46
C ARG A 79 0.59 -2.12 0.89
N SER A 80 0.33 -0.92 0.39
CA SER A 80 1.13 0.25 0.75
C SER A 80 0.97 0.62 2.24
N ILE A 81 -0.25 0.49 2.78
CA ILE A 81 -0.50 0.69 4.22
C ILE A 81 0.20 -0.40 5.02
N THR A 82 0.08 -1.66 4.60
CA THR A 82 0.77 -2.77 5.25
C THR A 82 2.27 -2.59 5.23
N ASP A 83 2.89 -2.39 4.07
CA ASP A 83 4.34 -2.21 3.89
C ASP A 83 4.91 -1.14 4.83
N ARG A 84 4.19 -0.03 4.98
CA ARG A 84 4.62 1.09 5.82
C ARG A 84 4.46 0.86 7.33
N TYR A 85 3.45 0.11 7.76
CA TYR A 85 3.01 0.07 9.17
C TYR A 85 2.99 -1.34 9.77
N ASN A 86 3.65 -2.32 9.15
CA ASN A 86 3.69 -3.70 9.65
C ASN A 86 4.95 -4.06 10.45
N ASP A 87 5.94 -3.16 10.58
CA ASP A 87 7.21 -3.42 11.28
C ASP A 87 7.99 -4.68 10.82
N GLY A 88 7.76 -5.14 9.58
CA GLY A 88 8.33 -6.35 9.00
C GLY A 88 7.53 -7.63 9.21
N ASP A 89 6.36 -7.56 9.88
CA ASP A 89 5.58 -8.74 10.27
C ASP A 89 4.84 -9.43 9.10
N PHE A 90 4.63 -8.74 7.98
CA PHE A 90 3.81 -9.25 6.86
C PHE A 90 4.53 -9.18 5.51
N ASP A 91 4.45 -10.28 4.76
CA ASP A 91 4.93 -10.36 3.38
C ASP A 91 3.96 -9.65 2.42
N VAL A 92 4.36 -8.45 1.98
CA VAL A 92 3.60 -7.62 1.04
C VAL A 92 3.88 -7.94 -0.44
N THR A 93 4.82 -8.85 -0.74
CA THR A 93 5.02 -9.35 -2.12
C THR A 93 3.82 -10.17 -2.57
N VAL A 94 3.12 -10.80 -1.62
CA VAL A 94 1.87 -11.53 -1.84
C VAL A 94 0.68 -10.58 -1.84
N SER A 95 -0.09 -10.57 -2.92
CA SER A 95 -1.30 -9.73 -3.03
C SER A 95 -2.37 -10.11 -2.00
N PRO A 96 -3.08 -9.11 -1.42
CA PRO A 96 -4.30 -9.41 -0.69
C PRO A 96 -5.31 -10.04 -1.65
N ARG A 97 -6.03 -11.05 -1.17
CA ARG A 97 -7.06 -11.74 -1.93
C ARG A 97 -8.34 -10.90 -1.94
N ASN A 98 -9.16 -11.10 -2.98
CA ASN A 98 -10.50 -10.52 -3.01
C ASN A 98 -11.28 -10.98 -1.77
N SER A 99 -12.01 -10.05 -1.17
CA SER A 99 -12.79 -10.27 0.07
C SER A 99 -11.95 -10.69 1.29
N SER A 100 -10.64 -10.48 1.27
CA SER A 100 -9.81 -10.59 2.47
C SER A 100 -9.86 -9.34 3.34
N LEU A 101 -9.58 -9.50 4.62
CA LEU A 101 -9.52 -8.47 5.64
C LEU A 101 -8.07 -8.25 6.07
N THR A 102 -7.70 -6.98 6.21
CA THR A 102 -6.45 -6.50 6.80
C THR A 102 -6.85 -5.57 7.94
N MET A 103 -6.28 -5.78 9.12
CA MET A 103 -6.59 -4.99 10.32
C MET A 103 -5.49 -3.99 10.58
N LEU A 104 -5.89 -2.73 10.79
CA LEU A 104 -5.03 -1.63 11.19
C LEU A 104 -5.57 -1.06 12.50
N GLU A 105 -4.73 -1.00 13.52
CA GLU A 105 -4.97 -0.23 14.72
C GLU A 105 -4.39 1.18 14.53
N ARG A 106 -5.18 2.18 14.92
CA ARG A 106 -4.77 3.58 14.90
C ARG A 106 -5.02 4.19 16.26
N ASP A 107 -3.97 4.71 16.88
CA ASP A 107 -4.02 5.36 18.19
C ASP A 107 -3.21 6.66 18.13
N ASN A 108 -3.86 7.79 18.39
CA ASN A 108 -3.22 9.12 18.45
C ASN A 108 -2.27 9.40 17.27
N GLY A 109 -2.71 9.08 16.05
CA GLY A 109 -1.94 9.29 14.82
C GLY A 109 -0.99 8.15 14.44
N VAL A 110 -0.68 7.25 15.38
CA VAL A 110 0.19 6.08 15.18
C VAL A 110 -0.63 4.97 14.53
N ASN A 111 -0.12 4.41 13.44
CA ASN A 111 -0.73 3.31 12.70
C ASN A 111 0.08 2.03 12.94
N LYS A 112 -0.61 0.91 13.22
CA LYS A 112 -0.01 -0.42 13.32
C LYS A 112 -0.89 -1.46 12.63
N VAL A 113 -0.36 -2.16 11.64
CA VAL A 113 -1.08 -3.28 11.03
C VAL A 113 -0.96 -4.50 11.93
N THR A 114 -2.09 -5.11 12.28
CA THR A 114 -2.17 -6.26 13.20
C THR A 114 -2.59 -7.54 12.52
N SER A 115 -3.15 -7.47 11.31
CA SER A 115 -3.36 -8.63 10.46
C SER A 115 -3.37 -8.26 8.98
N TYR A 116 -3.02 -9.22 8.12
CA TYR A 116 -2.97 -9.03 6.67
C TYR A 116 -3.58 -10.20 5.91
N ASN A 117 -4.35 -9.90 4.86
CA ASN A 117 -4.86 -10.87 3.88
C ASN A 117 -5.65 -12.07 4.48
N GLN A 118 -6.41 -11.84 5.55
CA GLN A 118 -7.19 -12.88 6.23
C GLN A 118 -8.54 -13.09 5.54
N LEU A 119 -8.88 -14.33 5.18
CA LEU A 119 -10.25 -14.65 4.75
C LEU A 119 -11.14 -14.88 5.96
N LEU A 120 -12.29 -14.21 5.97
CA LEU A 120 -13.33 -14.46 6.95
C LEU A 120 -14.00 -15.81 6.59
N LYS A 121 -14.06 -16.71 7.57
CA LYS A 121 -14.76 -17.99 7.46
C LYS A 121 -16.19 -17.86 7.94
#